data_AF-A0A7V9RH07-F1
#
_entry.id   AF-A0A7V9RH07-F1
#
_cell.length_a   1.000
_cell.length_b   1.000
_cell.length_c   1.000
_cell.angle_alpha   90.00
_cell.angle_beta   90.00
_cell.angle_gamma   90.00
#
_symmetry.space_group_name_H-M   'P 1'
#
loop_
_entity.id
_entity.type
_entity.pdbx_description
1 polymer ?
#
loop_
_entity_poly.entity_id
_entity_poly.type
_entity_poly.pdbx_seq_one_letter_code
_entity_poly.pdbx_strand_id
1 'polypeptide(L)'
;MRNLEKGGIPGQLSFHLTGMAVMGYEPVALRFFKLEDDGKITYYAQTDLDALAKTKAKRVKGSWVDTDWSEAFNHMELQMRKAGDAKAPVITHRHIAWNLGDKAFENSQLDKHLRSKGKVAAMTKAASYLIWLGGFSKIREYLLSNMTFMVSDATGIENKHAKKAGFTQVTYGRFKGAFLEEADKTVSANMVKLWATQPYRKLPFRYGYPDSEGNIHLMITTSQPEPKK
;
A
#
# COMPACT_ATOMS: atom_id res chain seq x y z
N MET A 1 15.33 14.22 -25.54
CA MET A 1 15.24 12.81 -25.11
C MET A 1 14.36 12.73 -23.87
N ARG A 2 13.45 11.76 -23.79
CA ARG A 2 12.56 11.60 -22.64
C ARG A 2 13.29 10.84 -21.53
N ASN A 3 13.22 11.31 -20.28
CA ASN A 3 13.75 10.57 -19.14
C ASN A 3 12.85 9.35 -18.89
N LEU A 4 13.46 8.18 -18.73
CA LEU A 4 12.79 6.93 -18.38
C LEU A 4 13.34 6.45 -17.03
N GLU A 5 12.50 5.83 -16.21
CA GLU A 5 12.98 4.92 -15.17
C GLU A 5 13.73 3.78 -15.86
N LYS A 6 14.95 3.48 -15.39
CA LYS A 6 15.82 2.43 -15.94
C LYS A 6 16.15 1.39 -14.89
N GLY A 7 15.95 0.11 -15.20
CA GLY A 7 16.33 -0.98 -14.32
C GLY A 7 16.16 -2.35 -14.97
N GLY A 8 16.96 -3.33 -14.54
CA GLY A 8 16.83 -4.72 -15.02
C GLY A 8 15.55 -5.43 -14.54
N ILE A 9 14.89 -4.88 -13.51
CA ILE A 9 13.63 -5.35 -12.92
C ILE A 9 12.85 -4.14 -12.35
N PRO A 10 11.51 -4.26 -12.16
CA PRO A 10 10.72 -3.20 -11.51
C PRO A 10 11.26 -2.87 -10.11
N GLY A 11 11.40 -1.58 -9.78
CA GLY A 11 12.00 -1.16 -8.50
C GLY A 11 11.34 -1.75 -7.25
N GLN A 12 10.02 -2.00 -7.31
CA GLN A 12 9.27 -2.60 -6.20
C GLN A 12 9.65 -4.07 -5.93
N LEU A 13 10.07 -4.79 -6.97
CA LEU A 13 10.64 -6.12 -6.82
C LEU A 13 11.99 -6.06 -6.11
N SER A 14 12.86 -5.14 -6.52
CA SER A 14 14.17 -4.94 -5.90
C SER A 14 14.07 -4.65 -4.41
N PHE A 15 13.18 -3.74 -4.00
CA PHE A 15 12.98 -3.41 -2.60
C PHE A 15 12.43 -4.59 -1.78
N HIS A 16 11.46 -5.32 -2.34
CA HIS A 16 10.87 -6.45 -1.64
C HIS A 16 11.86 -7.61 -1.46
N LEU A 17 12.59 -7.98 -2.52
CA LEU A 17 13.64 -9.01 -2.45
C LEU A 17 14.69 -8.67 -1.40
N THR A 18 15.15 -7.42 -1.37
CA THR A 18 16.14 -6.95 -0.40
C THR A 18 15.61 -7.08 1.03
N GLY A 19 14.40 -6.60 1.29
CA GLY A 19 13.79 -6.70 2.63
C GLY A 19 13.63 -8.14 3.10
N MET A 20 13.21 -9.02 2.21
CA MET A 20 12.97 -10.43 2.55
C MET A 20 14.27 -11.21 2.74
N ALA A 21 15.31 -10.91 1.96
CA ALA A 21 16.66 -11.46 2.17
C ALA A 21 17.22 -11.08 3.54
N VAL A 22 17.07 -9.81 3.97
CA VAL A 22 17.45 -9.36 5.31
C VAL A 22 16.70 -10.13 6.41
N MET A 23 15.45 -10.53 6.15
CA MET A 23 14.66 -11.36 7.06
C MET A 23 14.98 -12.87 6.96
N GLY A 24 15.98 -13.25 6.17
CA GLY A 24 16.43 -14.64 5.98
C GLY A 24 15.49 -15.49 5.14
N TYR A 25 14.81 -14.89 4.16
CA TYR A 25 14.01 -15.60 3.17
C TYR A 25 14.76 -15.69 1.83
N GLU A 26 14.50 -16.75 1.07
CA GLU A 26 14.96 -16.95 -0.30
C GLU A 26 13.77 -16.98 -1.28
N PRO A 27 13.90 -16.41 -2.49
CA PRO A 27 12.87 -16.55 -3.52
C PRO A 27 12.86 -17.98 -4.07
N VAL A 28 11.67 -18.53 -4.29
CA VAL A 28 11.49 -19.87 -4.87
C VAL A 28 10.75 -19.86 -6.20
N ALA A 29 9.95 -18.83 -6.46
CA ALA A 29 9.32 -18.62 -7.76
C ALA A 29 8.98 -17.15 -7.97
N LEU A 30 9.09 -16.70 -9.22
CA LEU A 30 8.61 -15.39 -9.68
C LEU A 30 7.70 -15.63 -10.89
N ARG A 31 6.49 -15.09 -10.85
CA ARG A 31 5.53 -15.17 -11.95
C ARG A 31 4.94 -13.79 -12.22
N PHE A 32 4.64 -13.52 -13.48
CA PHE A 32 3.94 -12.31 -13.89
C PHE A 32 2.50 -12.64 -14.25
N PHE A 33 1.60 -11.69 -14.09
CA PHE A 33 0.18 -11.93 -14.31
C PHE A 33 -0.56 -10.69 -14.78
N LYS A 34 -1.78 -10.91 -15.31
CA LYS A 34 -2.79 -9.86 -15.50
C LYS A 34 -3.98 -10.09 -14.59
N LEU A 35 -4.70 -9.02 -14.30
CA LEU A 35 -6.04 -9.11 -13.75
C LEU A 35 -7.05 -9.14 -14.90
N GLU A 36 -7.92 -10.14 -14.91
CA GLU A 36 -9.04 -10.21 -15.86
C GLU A 36 -10.16 -9.25 -15.47
N ASP A 37 -11.13 -9.07 -16.37
CA ASP A 37 -12.25 -8.17 -16.17
C ASP A 37 -13.12 -8.50 -14.95
N ASP A 38 -13.10 -9.75 -14.47
CA ASP A 38 -13.77 -10.20 -13.25
C ASP A 38 -12.88 -10.11 -11.98
N GLY A 39 -11.64 -9.63 -12.11
CA GLY A 39 -10.67 -9.52 -11.03
C GLY A 39 -9.88 -10.80 -10.74
N LYS A 40 -10.07 -11.88 -11.52
CA LYS A 40 -9.22 -13.08 -11.40
C LYS A 40 -7.81 -12.82 -11.90
N ILE A 41 -6.88 -13.59 -11.36
CA ILE A 41 -5.48 -13.60 -11.79
C ILE A 41 -5.31 -14.63 -12.90
N THR A 42 -4.74 -14.22 -14.03
CA THR A 42 -4.22 -15.12 -15.06
C THR A 42 -2.73 -14.89 -15.20
N TYR A 43 -1.95 -15.95 -14.97
CA TYR A 43 -0.50 -15.89 -15.14
C TYR A 43 -0.12 -15.89 -16.60
N TYR A 44 0.89 -15.09 -16.95
CA TYR A 44 1.43 -15.08 -18.30
C TYR A 44 2.18 -16.38 -18.59
N ALA A 45 1.90 -16.96 -19.76
CA ALA A 45 2.76 -17.96 -20.38
C ALA A 45 3.94 -17.29 -21.09
N GLN A 46 4.95 -18.07 -21.48
CA GLN A 46 6.10 -17.56 -22.22
C GLN A 46 5.69 -16.82 -23.50
N THR A 47 4.70 -17.36 -24.22
CA THR A 47 4.16 -16.73 -25.44
C THR A 47 3.54 -15.36 -25.18
N ASP A 48 2.93 -15.15 -24.01
CA ASP A 48 2.37 -13.84 -23.64
C ASP A 48 3.50 -12.84 -23.37
N LEU A 49 4.55 -13.28 -22.66
CA LEU A 49 5.71 -12.46 -22.37
C LEU A 49 6.44 -12.04 -23.65
N ASP A 50 6.63 -12.98 -24.59
CA ASP A 50 7.28 -12.71 -25.87
C ASP A 50 6.48 -11.70 -26.71
N ALA A 51 5.15 -11.81 -26.69
CA ALA A 51 4.26 -10.87 -27.38
C ALA A 51 4.31 -9.46 -26.74
N LEU A 52 4.37 -9.38 -25.42
CA LEU A 52 4.39 -8.11 -24.67
C LEU A 52 5.77 -7.48 -24.56
N ALA A 53 6.86 -8.21 -24.84
CA ALA A 53 8.24 -7.75 -24.65
C ALA A 53 8.54 -6.39 -25.32
N LYS A 54 7.86 -6.08 -26.44
CA LYS A 54 8.02 -4.83 -27.19
C LYS A 54 7.10 -3.70 -26.74
N THR A 55 6.08 -4.00 -25.94
CA THR A 55 5.08 -3.04 -25.47
C THR A 55 5.53 -2.43 -24.15
N LYS A 56 5.98 -1.19 -24.20
CA LYS A 56 6.41 -0.45 -22.99
C LYS A 56 5.22 -0.17 -22.09
N ALA A 57 5.43 -0.34 -20.78
CA ALA A 57 4.43 0.06 -19.81
C ALA A 57 4.19 1.57 -19.86
N LYS A 58 2.93 1.96 -19.75
CA LYS A 58 2.54 3.37 -19.64
C LYS A 58 2.54 3.78 -18.19
N ARG A 59 2.95 5.01 -17.92
CA ARG A 59 2.80 5.61 -16.59
C ARG A 59 1.34 5.54 -16.13
N VAL A 60 1.15 5.09 -14.89
CA VAL A 60 -0.17 4.92 -14.27
C VAL A 60 -0.74 6.28 -13.78
N LYS A 61 0.14 7.27 -13.57
CA LYS A 61 -0.21 8.67 -13.27
C LYS A 61 0.53 9.61 -14.22
N GLY A 62 -0.16 10.63 -14.73
CA GLY A 62 0.37 11.57 -15.73
C GLY A 62 1.60 12.37 -15.30
N SER A 63 1.86 12.52 -13.99
CA SER A 63 3.06 13.22 -13.49
C SER A 63 4.27 12.30 -13.31
N TRP A 64 4.13 11.00 -13.53
CA TRP A 64 5.22 10.04 -13.36
C TRP A 64 6.10 9.95 -14.61
N VAL A 65 7.34 9.54 -14.39
CA VAL A 65 8.31 9.21 -15.44
C VAL A 65 7.84 7.91 -16.11
N ASP A 66 8.00 7.83 -17.43
CA ASP A 66 7.73 6.57 -18.13
C ASP A 66 8.77 5.52 -17.77
N THR A 67 8.38 4.26 -17.85
CA THR A 67 9.24 3.12 -17.59
C THR A 67 9.87 2.62 -18.88
N ASP A 68 11.10 2.11 -18.81
CA ASP A 68 11.74 1.45 -19.95
C ASP A 68 11.36 -0.03 -20.11
N TRP A 69 10.68 -0.60 -19.12
CA TRP A 69 10.26 -2.00 -19.07
C TRP A 69 8.85 -2.27 -19.68
N SER A 70 8.60 -3.53 -20.04
CA SER A 70 7.36 -3.99 -20.69
C SER A 70 6.17 -4.05 -19.75
N GLU A 71 4.97 -3.71 -20.21
CA GLU A 71 3.75 -3.79 -19.39
C GLU A 71 3.46 -5.18 -18.77
N ALA A 72 4.05 -6.24 -19.32
CA ALA A 72 4.03 -7.59 -18.72
C ALA A 72 4.54 -7.62 -17.27
N PHE A 73 5.38 -6.66 -16.86
CA PHE A 73 6.00 -6.61 -15.55
C PHE A 73 5.25 -5.69 -14.55
N ASN A 74 4.08 -5.18 -14.91
CA ASN A 74 3.25 -4.33 -14.04
C ASN A 74 2.74 -5.07 -12.79
N HIS A 75 2.50 -6.38 -12.90
CA HIS A 75 2.00 -7.20 -11.82
C HIS A 75 2.81 -8.47 -11.69
N MET A 76 3.19 -8.79 -10.45
CA MET A 76 4.08 -9.89 -10.18
C MET A 76 3.68 -10.60 -8.90
N GLU A 77 3.91 -11.91 -8.89
CA GLU A 77 3.84 -12.74 -7.71
C GLU A 77 5.23 -13.31 -7.43
N LEU A 78 5.71 -13.06 -6.22
CA LEU A 78 6.93 -13.64 -5.69
C LEU A 78 6.56 -14.63 -4.58
N GLN A 79 7.04 -15.85 -4.71
CA GLN A 79 6.99 -16.86 -3.66
C GLN A 79 8.34 -16.97 -2.98
N MET A 80 8.33 -17.08 -1.66
CA MET A 80 9.54 -17.14 -0.85
C MET A 80 9.39 -18.15 0.29
N ARG A 81 10.50 -18.66 0.80
CA ARG A 81 10.55 -19.49 2.01
C ARG A 81 11.75 -19.12 2.87
N LYS A 82 11.81 -19.64 4.09
CA LYS A 82 12.99 -19.44 4.94
C LYS A 82 14.21 -20.10 4.28
N ALA A 83 15.31 -19.36 4.17
CA ALA A 83 16.53 -19.86 3.55
C ALA A 83 17.08 -21.06 4.32
N GLY A 84 17.55 -22.08 3.60
CA GLY A 84 18.12 -23.29 4.18
C GLY A 84 17.11 -24.31 4.73
N ASP A 85 15.80 -24.03 4.68
CA ASP A 85 14.76 -24.97 5.09
C ASP A 85 13.80 -25.25 3.93
N ALA A 86 14.01 -26.38 3.25
CA ALA A 86 13.17 -26.81 2.14
C ALA A 86 11.72 -27.15 2.54
N LYS A 87 11.45 -27.36 3.84
CA LYS A 87 10.13 -27.66 4.39
C LYS A 87 9.44 -26.43 4.98
N ALA A 88 10.12 -25.29 5.04
CA ALA A 88 9.53 -24.05 5.52
C ALA A 88 8.31 -23.66 4.67
N PRO A 89 7.23 -23.14 5.29
CA PRO A 89 6.06 -22.67 4.55
C PRO A 89 6.44 -21.62 3.50
N VAL A 90 5.82 -21.73 2.32
CA VAL A 90 5.96 -20.73 1.26
C VAL A 90 5.02 -19.57 1.53
N ILE A 91 5.58 -18.35 1.54
CA ILE A 91 4.82 -17.10 1.59
C ILE A 91 4.70 -16.51 0.19
N THR A 92 3.56 -15.90 -0.10
CA THR A 92 3.26 -15.29 -1.40
C THR A 92 3.13 -13.78 -1.23
N HIS A 93 3.92 -13.03 -1.98
CA HIS A 93 3.81 -11.58 -2.13
C HIS A 93 3.34 -11.24 -3.55
N ARG A 94 2.32 -10.39 -3.66
CA ARG A 94 1.86 -9.87 -4.96
C ARG A 94 2.01 -8.36 -5.01
N HIS A 95 2.67 -7.87 -6.04
CA HIS A 95 2.67 -6.45 -6.38
C HIS A 95 1.71 -6.22 -7.55
N ILE A 96 0.88 -5.19 -7.43
CA ILE A 96 -0.05 -4.74 -8.47
C ILE A 96 0.09 -3.23 -8.59
N ALA A 97 0.65 -2.76 -9.71
CA ALA A 97 0.67 -1.34 -10.05
C ALA A 97 -0.73 -0.87 -10.49
N TRP A 98 -1.32 0.10 -9.78
CA TRP A 98 -2.64 0.63 -10.11
C TRP A 98 -2.82 2.09 -9.67
N ASN A 99 -3.70 2.83 -10.36
CA ASN A 99 -4.13 4.17 -9.93
C ASN A 99 -5.31 4.04 -8.96
N LEU A 100 -5.08 4.34 -7.68
CA LEU A 100 -6.10 4.20 -6.64
C LEU A 100 -7.09 5.38 -6.54
N GLY A 101 -6.97 6.38 -7.43
CA GLY A 101 -7.96 7.46 -7.51
C GLY A 101 -9.30 6.94 -8.02
N ASP A 102 -10.39 7.50 -7.51
CA ASP A 102 -11.75 6.93 -7.64
C ASP A 102 -12.13 6.57 -9.08
N LYS A 103 -11.85 7.45 -10.06
CA LYS A 103 -12.15 7.22 -11.48
C LYS A 103 -11.46 5.99 -12.08
N ALA A 104 -10.28 5.63 -11.58
CA ALA A 104 -9.50 4.51 -12.08
C ALA A 104 -9.64 3.25 -11.21
N PHE A 105 -10.10 3.41 -9.98
CA PHE A 105 -10.26 2.32 -9.03
C PHE A 105 -11.67 1.72 -9.06
N GLU A 106 -12.72 2.53 -9.03
CA GLU A 106 -14.10 2.04 -8.92
C GLU A 106 -14.47 1.11 -10.08
N ASN A 107 -15.00 -0.08 -9.75
CA ASN A 107 -15.38 -1.12 -10.72
C ASN A 107 -14.23 -1.65 -11.61
N SER A 108 -12.98 -1.30 -11.28
CA SER A 108 -11.81 -1.81 -11.97
C SER A 108 -11.56 -3.30 -11.69
N GLN A 109 -10.66 -3.90 -12.47
CA GLN A 109 -10.18 -5.26 -12.21
C GLN A 109 -9.56 -5.38 -10.81
N LEU A 110 -8.84 -4.36 -10.35
CA LEU A 110 -8.28 -4.33 -9.00
C LEU A 110 -9.37 -4.28 -7.92
N ASP A 111 -10.39 -3.45 -8.08
CA ASP A 111 -11.49 -3.37 -7.10
C ASP A 111 -12.22 -4.71 -6.97
N LYS A 112 -12.53 -5.35 -8.10
CA LYS A 112 -13.12 -6.71 -8.12
C LYS A 112 -12.19 -7.74 -7.47
N HIS A 113 -10.89 -7.69 -7.78
CA HIS A 113 -9.89 -8.56 -7.17
C HIS A 113 -9.86 -8.41 -5.66
N LEU A 114 -9.81 -7.18 -5.17
CA LEU A 114 -9.74 -6.85 -3.75
C LEU A 114 -11.03 -7.23 -3.00
N ARG A 115 -12.20 -7.03 -3.61
CA ARG A 115 -13.50 -7.43 -3.05
C ARG A 115 -13.72 -8.93 -3.04
N SER A 116 -13.07 -9.68 -3.94
CA SER A 116 -13.06 -11.15 -3.88
C SER A 116 -12.31 -11.70 -2.66
N LYS A 117 -11.51 -10.86 -1.98
CA LYS A 117 -10.84 -11.22 -0.74
C LYS A 117 -11.80 -11.08 0.44
N GLY A 118 -11.59 -11.92 1.45
CA GLY A 118 -12.26 -11.79 2.75
C GLY A 118 -11.75 -10.58 3.54
N LYS A 119 -11.74 -10.73 4.87
CA LYS A 119 -11.17 -9.71 5.75
C LYS A 119 -9.65 -9.63 5.60
N VAL A 120 -9.12 -8.41 5.65
CA VAL A 120 -7.69 -8.15 5.43
C VAL A 120 -7.05 -7.42 6.61
N ALA A 121 -5.75 -7.61 6.77
CA ALA A 121 -4.89 -6.64 7.46
C ALA A 121 -4.34 -5.67 6.40
N ALA A 122 -4.37 -4.38 6.71
CA ALA A 122 -3.96 -3.33 5.79
C ALA A 122 -2.73 -2.58 6.33
N MET A 123 -2.04 -1.93 5.41
CA MET A 123 -0.93 -1.05 5.71
C MET A 123 -0.95 0.12 4.73
N THR A 124 -0.80 1.33 5.25
CA THR A 124 -0.40 2.48 4.44
C THR A 124 0.87 3.07 5.04
N LYS A 125 1.70 3.66 4.19
CA LYS A 125 2.93 4.30 4.60
C LYS A 125 3.23 5.40 3.59
N ALA A 126 3.42 6.63 4.07
CA ALA A 126 3.81 7.74 3.21
C ALA A 126 2.87 7.92 1.99
N ALA A 127 1.57 7.70 2.16
CA ALA A 127 0.59 7.66 1.07
C ALA A 127 0.07 9.05 0.65
N SER A 128 0.92 10.08 0.77
CA SER A 128 0.65 11.48 0.39
C SER A 128 -0.69 12.05 0.86
N TYR A 129 -1.19 11.59 2.02
CA TYR A 129 -2.50 11.96 2.58
C TYR A 129 -3.70 11.74 1.64
N LEU A 130 -3.52 10.97 0.55
CA LEU A 130 -4.50 10.88 -0.53
C LEU A 130 -5.83 10.30 -0.05
N ILE A 131 -5.78 9.34 0.87
CA ILE A 131 -6.96 8.68 1.45
C ILE A 131 -7.82 9.64 2.29
N TRP A 132 -7.31 10.82 2.67
CA TRP A 132 -8.13 11.86 3.28
C TRP A 132 -9.03 12.54 2.25
N LEU A 133 -8.58 12.64 1.01
CA LEU A 133 -9.21 13.41 -0.05
C LEU A 133 -10.43 12.69 -0.64
N GLY A 134 -11.40 13.48 -1.11
CA GLY A 134 -12.62 12.96 -1.73
C GLY A 134 -12.37 12.08 -2.96
N GLY A 135 -11.35 12.38 -3.77
CA GLY A 135 -11.00 11.63 -4.98
C GLY A 135 -10.33 10.27 -4.76
N PHE A 136 -10.18 9.84 -3.50
CA PHE A 136 -9.73 8.50 -3.10
C PHE A 136 -10.72 7.85 -2.12
N SER A 137 -11.99 8.27 -2.18
CA SER A 137 -13.04 7.78 -1.31
C SER A 137 -13.32 6.29 -1.51
N LYS A 138 -13.17 5.77 -2.73
CA LYS A 138 -13.54 4.39 -3.07
C LYS A 138 -12.57 3.36 -2.50
N ILE A 139 -11.27 3.65 -2.57
CA ILE A 139 -10.27 2.81 -1.90
C ILE A 139 -10.41 2.90 -0.37
N ARG A 140 -10.76 4.08 0.17
CA ARG A 140 -11.05 4.26 1.60
C ARG A 140 -12.26 3.42 2.03
N GLU A 141 -13.34 3.42 1.24
CA GLU A 141 -14.55 2.62 1.50
C GLU A 141 -14.27 1.12 1.47
N TYR A 142 -13.49 0.65 0.49
CA TYR A 142 -13.01 -0.73 0.46
C TYR A 142 -12.24 -1.08 1.75
N LEU A 143 -11.26 -0.26 2.12
CA LEU A 143 -10.46 -0.48 3.33
C LEU A 143 -11.34 -0.55 4.57
N LEU A 144 -12.22 0.42 4.80
CA LEU A 144 -13.13 0.43 5.95
C LEU A 144 -14.09 -0.78 5.98
N SER A 145 -14.49 -1.30 4.82
CA SER A 145 -15.42 -2.44 4.73
C SER A 145 -14.72 -3.79 4.94
N ASN A 146 -13.46 -3.91 4.51
CA ASN A 146 -12.75 -5.19 4.43
C ASN A 146 -11.63 -5.33 5.46
N MET A 147 -11.05 -4.25 5.97
CA MET A 147 -9.95 -4.34 6.93
C MET A 147 -10.43 -4.70 8.34
N THR A 148 -9.57 -5.36 9.10
CA THR A 148 -9.75 -5.62 10.55
C THR A 148 -8.68 -4.92 11.39
N PHE A 149 -7.54 -4.66 10.76
CA PHE A 149 -6.37 -4.02 11.33
C PHE A 149 -5.73 -3.17 10.23
N MET A 150 -5.26 -1.97 10.59
CA MET A 150 -4.39 -1.16 9.75
C MET A 150 -3.27 -0.56 10.59
N VAL A 151 -2.04 -0.65 10.10
CA VAL A 151 -0.91 0.17 10.56
C VAL A 151 -0.64 1.28 9.54
N SER A 152 -0.53 2.52 10.03
CA SER A 152 -0.27 3.69 9.19
C SER A 152 0.56 4.75 9.91
N ASP A 153 1.14 5.69 9.16
CA ASP A 153 1.45 7.02 9.69
C ASP A 153 0.16 7.87 9.66
N ALA A 154 0.26 9.19 9.73
CA ALA A 154 -0.93 10.04 9.61
C ALA A 154 -1.64 9.88 8.24
N THR A 155 -0.99 9.34 7.20
CA THR A 155 -1.62 9.19 5.87
C THR A 155 -2.68 8.08 5.77
N GLY A 156 -2.97 7.37 6.87
CA GLY A 156 -4.06 6.38 6.97
C GLY A 156 -5.46 6.97 7.08
N ILE A 157 -6.44 6.15 7.48
CA ILE A 157 -7.84 6.56 7.61
C ILE A 157 -7.98 7.66 8.68
N GLU A 158 -8.66 8.76 8.36
CA GLU A 158 -8.93 9.81 9.35
C GLU A 158 -9.94 9.38 10.43
N ASN A 159 -9.83 10.02 11.60
CA ASN A 159 -10.58 9.68 12.80
C ASN A 159 -12.10 9.63 12.62
N LYS A 160 -12.67 10.60 11.90
CA LYS A 160 -14.12 10.66 11.69
C LYS A 160 -14.61 9.48 10.84
N HIS A 161 -13.94 9.17 9.73
CA HIS A 161 -14.26 7.99 8.92
C HIS A 161 -14.03 6.68 9.69
N ALA A 162 -12.92 6.54 10.41
CA ALA A 162 -12.63 5.34 11.20
C ALA A 162 -13.70 5.09 12.27
N LYS A 163 -14.05 6.12 13.08
CA LYS A 163 -15.09 6.02 14.10
C LYS A 163 -16.46 5.71 13.51
N LYS A 164 -16.83 6.34 12.41
CA LYS A 164 -18.11 6.07 11.73
C LYS A 164 -18.22 4.61 11.28
N ALA A 165 -17.09 4.00 10.89
CA ALA A 165 -17.02 2.60 10.51
C ALA A 165 -16.81 1.63 11.70
N GLY A 166 -16.87 2.11 12.95
CA GLY A 166 -16.74 1.28 14.15
C GLY A 166 -15.31 0.91 14.53
N PHE A 167 -14.30 1.55 13.94
CA PHE A 167 -12.90 1.32 14.29
C PHE A 167 -12.45 2.20 15.46
N THR A 168 -11.52 1.68 16.24
CA THR A 168 -10.72 2.42 17.21
C THR A 168 -9.36 2.76 16.63
N GLN A 169 -8.74 3.84 17.13
CA GLN A 169 -7.42 4.28 16.70
C GLN A 169 -6.52 4.53 17.89
N VAL A 170 -5.33 3.93 17.89
CA VAL A 170 -4.29 4.11 18.90
C VAL A 170 -3.10 4.81 18.27
N THR A 171 -2.63 5.89 18.90
CA THR A 171 -1.54 6.71 18.40
C THR A 171 -0.23 6.50 19.16
N TYR A 172 0.87 6.58 18.40
CA TYR A 172 2.26 6.53 18.87
C TYR A 172 3.02 7.73 18.32
N GLY A 173 4.04 8.19 19.06
CA GLY A 173 4.83 9.35 18.68
C GLY A 173 4.07 10.67 18.84
N ARG A 174 4.40 11.66 18.00
CA ARG A 174 3.76 13.00 17.98
C ARG A 174 3.36 13.37 16.57
N PHE A 175 2.21 14.00 16.43
CA PHE A 175 1.73 14.56 15.18
C PHE A 175 1.21 15.98 15.40
N LYS A 176 1.78 16.94 14.67
CA LYS A 176 1.55 18.38 14.76
C LYS A 176 0.95 18.97 13.49
N GLY A 177 0.95 18.21 12.40
CA GLY A 177 0.31 18.61 11.15
C GLY A 177 0.85 17.83 9.96
N ALA A 178 0.05 17.74 8.91
CA ALA A 178 0.53 17.24 7.63
C ALA A 178 1.61 18.16 7.05
N PHE A 179 2.68 17.58 6.47
CA PHE A 179 3.77 18.37 5.89
C PHE A 179 3.57 18.69 4.40
N LEU A 180 2.66 17.99 3.70
CA LEU A 180 2.32 18.26 2.31
C LEU A 180 1.23 19.33 2.23
N GLU A 181 1.42 20.30 1.35
CA GLU A 181 0.49 21.43 1.18
C GLU A 181 -0.89 20.98 0.68
N GLU A 182 -0.95 19.89 -0.09
CA GLU A 182 -2.17 19.33 -0.66
C GLU A 182 -3.00 18.53 0.34
N ALA A 183 -2.50 18.33 1.57
CA ALA A 183 -3.25 17.66 2.62
C ALA A 183 -4.45 18.51 3.07
N ASP A 184 -5.59 17.86 3.33
CA ASP A 184 -6.76 18.54 3.86
C ASP A 184 -6.46 19.12 5.26
N LYS A 185 -6.52 20.44 5.39
CA LYS A 185 -6.20 21.17 6.64
C LYS A 185 -7.17 20.85 7.78
N THR A 186 -8.44 20.60 7.46
CA THR A 186 -9.46 20.25 8.45
C THR A 186 -9.21 18.84 8.98
N VAL A 187 -8.91 17.90 8.08
CA VAL A 187 -8.53 16.53 8.47
C VAL A 187 -7.25 16.55 9.29
N SER A 188 -6.23 17.32 8.87
CA SER A 188 -4.98 17.49 9.60
C SER A 188 -5.23 17.97 11.04
N ALA A 189 -6.06 19.01 11.25
CA ALA A 189 -6.41 19.50 12.58
C ALA A 189 -7.13 18.44 13.44
N ASN A 190 -8.03 17.65 12.84
CA ASN A 190 -8.72 16.55 13.53
C ASN A 190 -7.75 15.43 13.94
N MET A 191 -6.74 15.16 13.11
CA MET A 191 -5.69 14.19 13.41
C MET A 191 -4.76 14.71 14.51
N VAL A 192 -4.36 15.98 14.49
CA VAL A 192 -3.61 16.59 15.62
C VAL A 192 -4.39 16.44 16.93
N LYS A 193 -5.71 16.69 16.91
CA LYS A 193 -6.57 16.47 18.08
C LYS A 193 -6.58 15.01 18.53
N LEU A 194 -6.66 14.05 17.60
CA LEU A 194 -6.59 12.61 17.94
C LEU A 194 -5.31 12.28 18.73
N TRP A 195 -4.15 12.73 18.26
CA TRP A 195 -2.88 12.51 18.98
C TRP A 195 -2.87 13.21 20.34
N ALA A 196 -3.36 14.45 20.43
CA ALA A 196 -3.40 15.21 21.68
C ALA A 196 -4.31 14.58 22.76
N THR A 197 -5.35 13.84 22.36
CA THR A 197 -6.29 13.20 23.30
C THR A 197 -5.80 11.87 23.88
N GLN A 198 -4.67 11.35 23.41
CA GLN A 198 -4.13 10.06 23.87
C GLN A 198 -2.85 10.26 24.69
N PRO A 199 -2.56 9.36 25.65
CA PRO A 199 -1.29 9.40 26.35
C PRO A 199 -0.13 9.24 25.36
N TYR A 200 0.96 9.97 25.60
CA TYR A 200 2.14 9.85 24.76
C TYR A 200 2.73 8.44 24.85
N ARG A 201 2.89 7.78 23.69
CA ARG A 201 3.56 6.49 23.56
C ARG A 201 4.82 6.68 22.73
N LYS A 202 6.00 6.45 23.32
CA LYS A 202 7.28 6.60 22.63
C LYS A 202 7.34 5.63 21.44
N LEU A 203 7.71 6.15 20.26
CA LEU A 203 7.97 5.36 19.07
C LEU A 203 9.50 5.36 18.81
N PRO A 204 10.20 4.22 18.90
CA PRO A 204 11.67 4.21 18.83
C PRO A 204 12.22 4.15 17.39
N PHE A 205 11.35 4.13 16.39
CA PHE A 205 11.73 4.02 14.97
C PHE A 205 10.87 4.93 14.10
N ARG A 206 11.38 5.30 12.92
CA ARG A 206 10.62 6.08 11.94
C ARG A 206 9.66 5.18 11.17
N TYR A 207 8.40 5.58 11.10
CA TYR A 207 7.41 4.96 10.22
C TYR A 207 6.78 6.02 9.32
N GLY A 208 7.05 5.96 8.01
CA GLY A 208 6.41 6.82 7.03
C GLY A 208 6.99 8.23 7.01
N TYR A 209 6.15 9.22 6.70
CA TYR A 209 6.56 10.61 6.70
C TYR A 209 6.69 11.16 8.13
N PRO A 210 7.66 12.05 8.39
CA PRO A 210 7.57 12.93 9.55
C PRO A 210 6.37 13.88 9.38
N ASP A 211 5.92 14.46 10.48
CA ASP A 211 4.96 15.57 10.43
C ASP A 211 5.63 16.88 10.01
N SER A 212 4.87 17.97 9.94
CA SER A 212 5.37 19.31 9.58
C SER A 212 6.45 19.87 10.51
N GLU A 213 6.62 19.31 11.71
CA GLU A 213 7.65 19.68 12.69
C GLU A 213 8.77 18.63 12.80
N GLY A 214 8.81 17.65 11.89
CA GLY A 214 9.84 16.60 11.90
C GLY A 214 9.55 15.45 12.89
N ASN A 215 8.40 15.42 13.56
CA ASN A 215 8.08 14.36 14.51
C ASN A 215 7.73 13.04 13.82
N ILE A 216 8.19 11.95 14.40
CA ILE A 216 7.79 10.59 14.02
C ILE A 216 6.48 10.20 14.72
N HIS A 217 5.64 9.49 13.98
CA HIS A 217 4.34 9.04 14.46
C HIS A 217 3.91 7.75 13.77
N LEU A 218 2.99 7.04 14.42
CA LEU A 218 2.34 5.84 13.91
C LEU A 218 0.94 5.77 14.51
N MET A 219 0.03 5.18 13.75
CA MET A 219 -1.35 4.96 14.13
C MET A 219 -1.74 3.51 13.81
N ILE A 220 -2.40 2.89 14.78
CA ILE A 220 -3.03 1.58 14.62
C ILE A 220 -4.53 1.78 14.59
N THR A 221 -5.20 1.28 13.55
CA THR A 221 -6.67 1.32 13.41
C THR A 221 -7.22 -0.11 13.47
N THR A 222 -8.11 -0.41 14.41
CA THR A 222 -8.61 -1.79 14.63
C THR A 222 -10.12 -1.86 14.81
N SER A 223 -10.74 -2.93 14.33
CA SER A 223 -12.17 -3.19 14.51
C SER A 223 -12.53 -3.69 15.92
N GLN A 224 -11.52 -3.95 16.76
CA GLN A 224 -11.69 -4.33 18.16
C GLN A 224 -11.44 -3.09 19.07
N PRO A 225 -12.12 -3.00 20.23
CA PRO A 225 -11.79 -2.00 21.24
C PRO A 225 -10.33 -2.16 21.72
N GLU A 226 -9.74 -1.07 22.23
CA GLU A 226 -8.35 -1.10 22.74
C GLU A 226 -8.10 -2.34 23.61
N PRO A 227 -6.99 -3.08 23.41
CA PRO A 227 -6.60 -4.10 24.37
C PRO A 227 -6.46 -3.41 25.73
N LYS A 228 -7.29 -3.82 26.69
CA LYS A 228 -7.19 -3.34 28.07
C LYS A 228 -5.77 -3.63 28.55
N LYS A 229 -5.07 -2.57 28.97
CA LYS A 229 -3.77 -2.67 29.62
C LYS A 229 -3.87 -3.43 30.94
#